data_AF-A0A956BE24-F1
#
_entry.id   AF-A0A956BE24-F1
#
_cell.length_a   1.000
_cell.length_b   1.000
_cell.length_c   1.000
_cell.angle_alpha   90.00
_cell.angle_beta   90.00
_cell.angle_gamma   90.00
#
_symmetry.space_group_name_H-M   'P 1'
#
loop_
_entity.id
_entity.type
_entity.pdbx_description
1 polymer ?
#
loop_
_entity_poly.entity_id
_entity_poly.type
_entity_poly.pdbx_seq_one_letter_code
_entity_poly.pdbx_strand_id
1 'polypeptide(L)'
;MRRRSFPILAFLGFSLFSGAVAAQTWPMVIDLNADGTPERINWDGETHKLTINDVDVTPESEVYEIVVQDLVRGDSFVELAATTESMDDSYAIQFLRWNGTGLVALPEIWSFNTHDVRGDGTVVTYEWMGFWQAPKLYRLSADGSALEAVAQEYLAIGQDYNLLSPLEVFADQGLTQSLVTIQPGQVVHFMASSPDQSRFMIRTPQGFVGWISVETVSSTSFQDFVWAG
;
A
#
# COMPACT_ATOMS: atom_id res chain seq x y z
N MET A 1 -11.63 53.83 38.80
CA MET A 1 -10.59 53.46 37.82
C MET A 1 -10.06 52.07 38.14
N ARG A 2 -10.43 51.04 37.36
CA ARG A 2 -9.77 49.72 37.38
C ARG A 2 -9.59 49.26 35.94
N ARG A 3 -8.34 48.94 35.58
CA ARG A 3 -7.91 48.50 34.25
C ARG A 3 -8.08 46.98 34.12
N ARG A 4 -8.59 46.61 32.94
CA ARG A 4 -8.18 45.54 31.99
C ARG A 4 -7.94 44.11 32.51
N SER A 5 -8.50 43.14 31.77
CA SER A 5 -7.76 42.03 31.14
C SER A 5 -8.68 41.39 30.07
N PHE A 6 -8.22 41.31 28.83
CA PHE A 6 -8.81 40.50 27.75
C PHE A 6 -8.01 39.19 27.64
N PRO A 7 -8.64 38.01 27.48
CA PRO A 7 -7.90 36.81 27.15
C PRO A 7 -7.52 36.79 25.67
N ILE A 8 -6.25 36.51 25.42
CA ILE A 8 -5.62 36.32 24.12
C ILE A 8 -6.06 34.95 23.59
N LEU A 9 -6.64 34.94 22.39
CA LEU A 9 -6.93 33.73 21.63
C LEU A 9 -5.59 33.19 21.08
N ALA A 10 -5.15 32.02 21.55
CA ALA A 10 -3.99 31.34 21.00
C ALA A 10 -4.41 30.55 19.74
N PHE A 11 -3.95 31.00 18.58
CA PHE A 11 -3.98 30.21 17.35
C PHE A 11 -2.97 29.06 17.48
N LEU A 12 -3.45 27.82 17.55
CA LEU A 12 -2.63 26.64 17.28
C LEU A 12 -2.44 26.54 15.76
N GLY A 13 -1.23 26.86 15.31
CA GLY A 13 -0.80 26.58 13.95
C GLY A 13 -0.72 25.07 13.75
N PHE A 14 -1.45 24.58 12.74
CA PHE A 14 -1.24 23.26 12.16
C PHE A 14 0.11 23.29 11.43
N SER A 15 1.14 22.71 12.04
CA SER A 15 2.38 22.40 11.33
C SER A 15 2.16 21.14 10.50
N LEU A 16 2.15 21.29 9.18
CA LEU A 16 2.34 20.20 8.23
C LEU A 16 3.79 19.72 8.38
N PHE A 17 4.02 18.65 9.13
CA PHE A 17 5.32 17.98 9.14
C PHE A 17 5.41 17.05 7.94
N SER A 18 6.16 17.47 6.92
CA SER A 18 6.83 16.56 6.00
C SER A 18 7.92 15.84 6.81
N GLY A 19 7.59 14.70 7.41
CA GLY A 19 8.52 13.95 8.24
C GLY A 19 9.62 13.32 7.39
N ALA A 20 10.85 13.82 7.50
CA ALA A 20 12.02 13.01 7.19
C ALA A 20 12.04 11.85 8.19
N VAL A 21 12.01 10.61 7.71
CA VAL A 21 12.17 9.43 8.57
C VAL A 21 13.60 9.46 9.11
N ALA A 22 13.76 9.65 10.42
CA ALA A 22 15.05 9.48 11.05
C ALA A 22 15.52 8.03 10.81
N ALA A 23 16.74 7.84 10.35
CA ALA A 23 17.30 6.52 10.14
C ALA A 23 17.23 5.72 11.46
N GLN A 24 16.66 4.52 11.40
CA GLN A 24 16.56 3.62 12.54
C GLN A 24 17.96 3.24 13.03
N THR A 25 18.21 3.41 14.32
CA THR A 25 19.51 3.09 14.93
C THR A 25 19.40 1.90 15.86
N TRP A 26 20.33 0.96 15.73
CA TRP A 26 20.42 -0.22 16.58
C TRP A 26 21.51 -0.05 17.66
N PRO A 27 21.33 -0.63 18.87
CA PRO A 27 20.17 -1.37 19.34
C PRO A 27 18.99 -0.46 19.71
N MET A 28 17.79 -1.03 19.75
CA MET A 28 16.55 -0.39 20.19
C MET A 28 16.03 -1.01 21.49
N VAL A 29 15.23 -0.26 22.24
CA VAL A 29 14.54 -0.73 23.46
C VAL A 29 13.07 -0.34 23.38
N ILE A 30 12.18 -1.32 23.22
CA ILE A 30 10.73 -1.12 23.03
C ILE A 30 9.96 -2.37 23.48
N ASP A 31 8.78 -2.18 24.07
CA ASP A 31 7.86 -3.27 24.42
C ASP A 31 7.13 -3.72 23.14
N LEU A 32 7.43 -4.92 22.65
CA LEU A 32 6.88 -5.45 21.40
C LEU A 32 5.54 -6.18 21.61
N ASN A 33 5.30 -6.74 22.79
CA ASN A 33 4.20 -7.68 23.07
C ASN A 33 3.17 -7.15 24.09
N ALA A 34 3.30 -5.89 24.51
CA ALA A 34 2.45 -5.22 25.48
C ALA A 34 2.50 -5.78 26.91
N ASP A 35 3.56 -6.49 27.29
CA ASP A 35 3.66 -7.07 28.63
C ASP A 35 4.16 -6.09 29.71
N GLY A 36 4.52 -4.87 29.30
CA GLY A 36 5.03 -3.81 30.16
C GLY A 36 6.54 -3.86 30.38
N THR A 37 7.24 -4.84 29.81
CA THR A 37 8.70 -4.99 29.89
C THR A 37 9.31 -4.78 28.50
N PRO A 38 10.06 -3.69 28.27
CA PRO A 38 10.67 -3.46 26.97
C PRO A 38 11.71 -4.52 26.59
N GLU A 39 11.63 -5.02 25.35
CA GLU A 39 12.66 -5.82 24.71
C GLU A 39 13.84 -4.97 24.23
N ARG A 40 15.05 -5.50 24.35
CA ARG A 40 16.23 -4.99 23.64
C ARG A 40 16.35 -5.69 22.29
N ILE A 41 16.22 -4.93 21.22
CA ILE A 41 16.23 -5.44 19.84
C ILE A 41 17.52 -4.96 19.16
N ASN A 42 18.19 -5.87 18.46
CA ASN A 42 19.37 -5.53 17.66
C ASN A 42 19.37 -6.30 16.34
N TRP A 43 19.48 -5.56 15.24
CA TRP A 43 19.66 -6.09 13.89
C TRP A 43 21.07 -5.75 13.41
N ASP A 44 21.83 -6.78 13.05
CA ASP A 44 23.08 -6.63 12.32
C ASP A 44 22.82 -6.88 10.84
N GLY A 45 22.77 -5.80 10.06
CA GLY A 45 22.53 -5.87 8.62
C GLY A 45 23.72 -6.41 7.81
N GLU A 46 24.92 -6.53 8.39
CA GLU A 46 26.06 -7.17 7.70
C GLU A 46 25.98 -8.70 7.82
N THR A 47 25.58 -9.20 8.98
CA THR A 47 25.45 -10.64 9.25
C THR A 47 24.02 -11.17 9.12
N HIS A 48 23.06 -10.31 8.75
CA HIS A 48 21.62 -10.57 8.71
C HIS A 48 21.10 -11.22 10.00
N LYS A 49 21.57 -10.73 11.15
CA LYS A 49 21.31 -11.34 12.45
C LYS A 49 20.40 -10.48 13.30
N LEU A 50 19.22 -11.01 13.62
CA LEU A 50 18.29 -10.40 14.58
C LEU A 50 18.50 -11.01 15.98
N THR A 51 18.54 -10.15 17.00
CA THR A 51 18.56 -10.56 18.40
C THR A 51 17.51 -9.79 19.19
N ILE A 52 16.81 -10.49 20.07
CA ILE A 52 15.82 -9.92 21.00
C ILE A 52 16.20 -10.40 22.40
N ASN A 53 16.45 -9.47 23.33
CA ASN A 53 16.95 -9.76 24.68
C ASN A 53 18.22 -10.63 24.68
N ASP A 54 19.14 -10.33 23.77
CA ASP A 54 20.40 -11.06 23.55
C ASP A 54 20.22 -12.54 23.12
N VAL A 55 19.01 -12.93 22.72
CA VAL A 55 18.71 -14.24 22.11
C VAL A 55 18.66 -14.10 20.60
N ASP A 56 19.38 -14.97 19.90
CA ASP A 56 19.33 -15.08 18.44
C ASP A 56 17.93 -15.49 18.00
N VAL A 57 17.33 -14.69 17.13
CA VAL A 57 16.03 -15.01 16.53
C VAL A 57 16.23 -15.18 15.03
N THR A 58 15.88 -16.35 14.53
CA THR A 58 15.98 -16.67 13.11
C THR A 58 14.60 -16.50 12.47
N PRO A 59 14.41 -15.53 11.57
CA PRO A 59 13.21 -15.45 10.74
C PRO A 59 13.07 -16.70 9.86
N GLU A 60 11.85 -17.02 9.43
CA GLU A 60 11.60 -18.19 8.57
C GLU A 60 12.17 -18.01 7.16
N SER A 61 12.26 -16.77 6.70
CA SER A 61 12.79 -16.37 5.39
C SER A 61 14.16 -15.69 5.52
N GLU A 62 14.92 -15.63 4.42
CA GLU A 62 16.11 -14.77 4.35
C GLU A 62 15.69 -13.30 4.43
N VAL A 63 16.29 -12.55 5.36
CA VAL A 63 15.95 -11.16 5.63
C VAL A 63 17.14 -10.25 5.35
N TYR A 64 16.89 -9.17 4.59
CA TYR A 64 17.89 -8.16 4.25
C TYR A 64 17.81 -6.92 5.13
N GLU A 65 16.61 -6.59 5.59
CA GLU A 65 16.35 -5.40 6.38
C GLU A 65 15.26 -5.68 7.41
N ILE A 66 15.41 -5.10 8.60
CA ILE A 66 14.38 -5.06 9.63
C ILE A 66 14.08 -3.60 9.95
N VAL A 67 12.81 -3.24 9.94
CA VAL A 67 12.33 -1.97 10.52
C VAL A 67 11.28 -2.24 11.59
N VAL A 68 11.21 -1.37 12.59
CA VAL A 68 10.13 -1.41 13.58
C VAL A 68 8.91 -0.69 13.01
N GLN A 69 7.77 -1.36 12.98
CA GLN A 69 6.55 -0.87 12.36
C GLN A 69 5.34 -1.17 13.25
N ASP A 70 4.59 -0.13 13.60
CA ASP A 70 3.31 -0.26 14.30
C ASP A 70 2.19 -0.34 13.26
N LEU A 71 1.51 -1.49 13.18
CA LEU A 71 0.37 -1.69 12.27
C LEU A 71 -0.91 -1.00 12.76
N VAL A 72 -1.13 -0.89 14.07
CA VAL A 72 -2.35 -0.35 14.70
C VAL A 72 -1.96 0.66 15.77
N ARG A 73 -1.91 1.94 15.38
CA ARG A 73 -1.53 3.02 16.29
C ARG A 73 -2.42 3.06 17.51
N GLY A 74 -1.78 2.95 18.67
CA GLY A 74 -2.43 3.03 19.97
C GLY A 74 -2.99 1.71 20.47
N ASP A 75 -2.80 0.61 19.75
CA ASP A 75 -2.65 -0.67 20.42
C ASP A 75 -1.28 -0.71 21.13
N SER A 76 -1.03 -1.76 21.89
CA SER A 76 0.23 -1.90 22.64
C SER A 76 1.21 -2.86 21.96
N PHE A 77 0.88 -3.34 20.76
CA PHE A 77 1.72 -4.24 20.00
C PHE A 77 2.55 -3.44 19.01
N VAL A 78 3.76 -3.91 18.75
CA VAL A 78 4.62 -3.36 17.71
C VAL A 78 5.21 -4.51 16.92
N GLU A 79 5.14 -4.42 15.60
CA GLU A 79 5.67 -5.42 14.70
C GLU A 79 7.09 -5.06 14.22
N LEU A 80 7.81 -6.07 13.78
CA LEU A 80 8.99 -5.90 12.95
C LEU A 80 8.58 -6.17 11.51
N ALA A 81 8.85 -5.25 10.59
CA ALA A 81 8.71 -5.51 9.16
C ALA A 81 10.07 -5.97 8.61
N ALA A 82 10.11 -7.19 8.10
CA ALA A 82 11.28 -7.81 7.52
C ALA A 82 11.20 -7.78 6.00
N THR A 83 12.19 -7.15 5.35
CA THR A 83 12.33 -7.21 3.89
C THR A 83 12.99 -8.54 3.50
N THR A 84 12.30 -9.35 2.72
CA THR A 84 12.72 -10.69 2.28
C THR A 84 13.09 -10.71 0.79
N GLU A 85 13.65 -11.84 0.29
CA GLU A 85 14.03 -11.99 -1.12
C GLU A 85 12.91 -11.64 -2.10
N SER A 86 13.34 -11.07 -3.21
CA SER A 86 12.55 -10.56 -4.30
C SER A 86 12.66 -11.49 -5.51
N MET A 87 11.53 -11.79 -6.16
CA MET A 87 11.55 -12.20 -7.57
C MET A 87 11.41 -10.92 -8.41
N ASP A 88 12.31 -10.73 -9.38
CA ASP A 88 12.22 -9.70 -10.43
C ASP A 88 11.89 -8.28 -9.93
N ASP A 89 12.82 -7.66 -9.19
CA ASP A 89 12.78 -6.26 -8.72
C ASP A 89 11.64 -5.90 -7.74
N SER A 90 10.84 -6.87 -7.28
CA SER A 90 9.76 -6.67 -6.31
C SER A 90 10.12 -7.18 -4.91
N TYR A 91 10.21 -6.30 -3.91
CA TYR A 91 10.47 -6.73 -2.52
C TYR A 91 9.22 -7.35 -1.90
N ALA A 92 9.43 -8.41 -1.13
CA ALA A 92 8.43 -8.97 -0.24
C ALA A 92 8.73 -8.52 1.19
N ILE A 93 7.67 -8.31 1.97
CA ILE A 93 7.77 -7.94 3.37
C ILE A 93 6.97 -8.92 4.21
N GLN A 94 7.62 -9.45 5.24
CA GLN A 94 7.03 -10.29 6.25
C GLN A 94 6.96 -9.51 7.57
N PHE A 95 5.75 -9.31 8.09
CA PHE A 95 5.58 -8.76 9.43
C PHE A 95 5.81 -9.86 10.46
N LEU A 96 6.58 -9.56 11.50
CA LEU A 96 6.92 -10.47 12.58
C LEU A 96 6.42 -9.87 13.90
N ARG A 97 5.68 -10.67 14.68
CA ARG A 97 5.18 -10.25 15.99
C ARG A 97 5.86 -11.05 17.10
N TRP A 98 6.32 -10.36 18.14
CA TRP A 98 6.88 -10.99 19.33
C TRP A 98 5.77 -11.49 20.24
N ASN A 99 5.86 -12.74 20.70
CA ASN A 99 4.88 -13.35 21.61
C ASN A 99 5.40 -13.53 23.06
N GLY A 100 6.55 -12.92 23.39
CA GLY A 100 7.24 -13.12 24.67
C GLY A 100 8.28 -14.25 24.68
N THR A 101 8.24 -15.15 23.71
CA THR A 101 9.18 -16.29 23.61
C THR A 101 9.85 -16.44 22.26
N GLY A 102 9.24 -15.93 21.20
CA GLY A 102 9.72 -16.01 19.83
C GLY A 102 8.96 -15.06 18.91
N LEU A 103 9.38 -15.00 17.65
CA LEU A 103 8.65 -14.31 16.60
C LEU A 103 7.63 -15.23 15.96
N VAL A 104 6.45 -14.68 15.71
CA VAL A 104 5.40 -15.28 14.87
C VAL A 104 5.35 -14.49 13.58
N ALA A 105 5.57 -15.17 12.46
CA ALA A 105 5.44 -14.56 11.15
C ALA A 105 3.97 -14.39 10.77
N LEU A 106 3.62 -13.19 10.30
CA LEU A 106 2.40 -12.92 9.56
C LEU A 106 2.61 -13.27 8.08
N PRO A 107 1.53 -13.37 7.27
CA PRO A 107 1.66 -13.62 5.84
C PRO A 107 2.59 -12.63 5.15
N GLU A 108 3.40 -13.14 4.22
CA GLU A 108 4.27 -12.34 3.39
C GLU A 108 3.47 -11.53 2.37
N ILE A 109 3.83 -10.25 2.21
CA ILE A 109 3.14 -9.32 1.32
C ILE A 109 4.13 -8.83 0.26
N TRP A 110 3.77 -9.05 -0.99
CA TRP A 110 4.57 -8.68 -2.16
C TRP A 110 4.33 -7.23 -2.59
N SER A 111 5.36 -6.62 -3.18
CA SER A 111 5.33 -5.24 -3.70
C SER A 111 4.96 -4.22 -2.64
N PHE A 112 5.46 -4.41 -1.42
CA PHE A 112 5.20 -3.56 -0.26
C PHE A 112 6.31 -2.56 0.00
N ASN A 113 5.93 -1.34 0.36
CA ASN A 113 6.82 -0.33 0.93
C ASN A 113 6.34 0.00 2.35
N THR A 114 7.26 0.12 3.31
CA THR A 114 6.96 0.37 4.74
C THR A 114 6.18 1.66 4.98
N HIS A 115 6.22 2.62 4.05
CA HIS A 115 5.37 3.81 4.06
C HIS A 115 3.87 3.55 3.85
N ASP A 116 3.48 2.34 3.46
CA ASP A 116 2.10 2.01 3.11
C ASP A 116 1.27 1.45 4.29
N VAL A 117 1.81 1.48 5.51
CA VAL A 117 1.07 1.20 6.75
C VAL A 117 0.28 2.44 7.19
N ARG A 118 -1.04 2.31 7.27
CA ARG A 118 -1.92 3.44 7.69
C ARG A 118 -1.97 3.65 9.20
N GLY A 119 -1.55 2.66 9.98
CA GLY A 119 -1.60 2.67 11.44
C GLY A 119 -3.01 2.43 11.99
N ASP A 120 -3.93 1.89 11.20
CA ASP A 120 -5.27 1.48 11.64
C ASP A 120 -5.49 -0.03 11.48
N GLY A 121 -4.43 -0.80 11.25
CA GLY A 121 -4.43 -2.20 10.86
C GLY A 121 -4.58 -2.44 9.36
N THR A 122 -4.64 -1.39 8.54
CA THR A 122 -4.66 -1.51 7.07
C THR A 122 -3.27 -1.32 6.50
N VAL A 123 -2.92 -2.25 5.62
CA VAL A 123 -1.69 -2.24 4.82
C VAL A 123 -2.11 -2.12 3.36
N VAL A 124 -1.47 -1.22 2.62
CA VAL A 124 -1.68 -1.07 1.17
C VAL A 124 -0.44 -1.57 0.44
N THR A 125 -0.59 -2.25 -0.68
CA THR A 125 0.51 -2.45 -1.63
C THR A 125 0.13 -1.99 -3.01
N TYR A 126 1.14 -1.78 -3.85
CA TYR A 126 0.98 -1.31 -5.21
C TYR A 126 1.64 -2.31 -6.14
N GLU A 127 0.82 -3.15 -6.77
CA GLU A 127 1.28 -4.14 -7.74
C GLU A 127 1.33 -3.50 -9.13
N TRP A 128 2.45 -3.65 -9.83
CA TRP A 128 2.59 -3.14 -11.19
C TRP A 128 1.75 -3.97 -12.17
N MET A 129 0.81 -3.31 -12.84
CA MET A 129 -0.11 -3.91 -13.82
C MET A 129 0.17 -3.41 -15.24
N GLY A 130 1.41 -3.05 -15.53
CA GLY A 130 1.87 -2.65 -16.87
C GLY A 130 1.80 -1.16 -17.16
N PHE A 131 0.63 -0.53 -17.00
CA PHE A 131 0.46 0.91 -17.26
C PHE A 131 0.08 1.68 -15.99
N TRP A 132 -0.22 0.95 -14.92
CA TRP A 132 -0.65 1.49 -13.63
C TRP A 132 -0.24 0.57 -12.50
N GLN A 133 -0.35 1.10 -11.28
CA GLN A 133 -0.16 0.32 -10.07
C GLN A 133 -1.52 0.04 -9.44
N ALA A 134 -1.88 -1.23 -9.32
CA ALA A 134 -3.12 -1.62 -8.66
C ALA A 134 -2.93 -1.63 -7.14
N PRO A 135 -3.74 -0.85 -6.40
CA PRO A 135 -3.71 -0.93 -4.95
C PRO A 135 -4.32 -2.25 -4.48
N LYS A 136 -3.56 -3.02 -3.70
CA LYS A 136 -4.07 -4.16 -2.92
C LYS A 136 -4.20 -3.75 -1.46
N LEU A 137 -5.31 -4.11 -0.86
CA LEU A 137 -5.59 -3.80 0.54
C LEU A 137 -5.52 -5.07 1.38
N TYR A 138 -4.83 -4.99 2.50
CA TYR A 138 -4.79 -6.02 3.53
C TYR A 138 -5.24 -5.42 4.86
N ARG A 139 -5.90 -6.23 5.68
CA ARG A 139 -6.40 -5.86 7.00
C ARG A 139 -5.86 -6.84 8.02
N LEU A 140 -5.28 -6.34 9.10
CA LEU A 140 -4.92 -7.16 10.25
C LEU A 140 -6.19 -7.77 10.84
N SER A 141 -6.19 -9.09 11.04
CA SER A 141 -7.28 -9.82 11.67
C SER A 141 -7.54 -9.28 13.07
N ALA A 142 -8.76 -9.46 13.57
CA ALA A 142 -9.15 -8.91 14.87
C ALA A 142 -8.33 -9.49 16.05
N ASP A 143 -7.80 -10.70 15.89
CA ASP A 143 -6.89 -11.34 16.85
C ASP A 143 -5.41 -11.02 16.59
N GLY A 144 -5.11 -10.26 15.53
CA GLY A 144 -3.77 -9.85 15.14
C GLY A 144 -2.85 -11.00 14.71
N SER A 145 -3.43 -12.13 14.31
CA SER A 145 -2.68 -13.32 13.89
C SER A 145 -2.43 -13.39 12.38
N ALA A 146 -3.14 -12.59 11.57
CA ALA A 146 -3.03 -12.63 10.11
C ALA A 146 -3.28 -11.27 9.46
N LEU A 147 -2.70 -11.07 8.28
CA LEU A 147 -3.08 -9.99 7.36
C LEU A 147 -3.94 -10.60 6.25
N GLU A 148 -5.21 -10.20 6.20
CA GLU A 148 -6.21 -10.73 5.28
C GLU A 148 -6.43 -9.78 4.11
N ALA A 149 -6.45 -10.31 2.88
CA ALA A 149 -6.76 -9.52 1.70
C ALA A 149 -8.21 -9.00 1.77
N VAL A 150 -8.38 -7.69 1.59
CA VAL A 150 -9.69 -7.05 1.56
C VAL A 150 -10.25 -7.16 0.14
N ALA A 151 -11.43 -7.76 0.01
CA ALA A 151 -12.12 -7.84 -1.28
C ALA A 151 -12.42 -6.43 -1.81
N GLN A 152 -11.90 -6.13 -2.99
CA GLN A 152 -12.14 -4.87 -3.70
C GLN A 152 -13.06 -5.16 -4.88
N GLU A 153 -14.19 -4.46 -4.97
CA GLU A 153 -15.09 -4.56 -6.14
C GLU A 153 -14.42 -3.98 -7.39
N TYR A 154 -13.60 -2.94 -7.21
CA TYR A 154 -12.84 -2.28 -8.26
C TYR A 154 -11.45 -1.88 -7.77
N LEU A 155 -10.51 -1.87 -8.71
CA LEU A 155 -9.13 -1.41 -8.51
C LEU A 155 -8.99 -0.01 -9.14
N ALA A 156 -8.52 0.99 -8.38
CA ALA A 156 -8.53 2.39 -8.80
C ALA A 156 -7.31 2.79 -9.65
N ILE A 157 -7.52 3.30 -10.87
CA ILE A 157 -6.44 3.63 -11.83
C ILE A 157 -6.06 5.10 -11.75
N GLY A 158 -7.00 6.01 -12.07
CA GLY A 158 -6.80 7.45 -11.99
C GLY A 158 -5.81 8.03 -12.99
N GLN A 159 -5.71 7.48 -14.21
CA GLN A 159 -4.72 7.92 -15.23
C GLN A 159 -5.37 8.39 -16.52
N ASP A 160 -4.72 9.34 -17.21
CA ASP A 160 -5.17 9.90 -18.48
C ASP A 160 -4.31 9.39 -19.63
N TYR A 161 -4.94 9.00 -20.73
CA TYR A 161 -4.25 8.52 -21.94
C TYR A 161 -4.77 9.15 -23.22
N ASN A 162 -3.84 9.46 -24.13
CA ASN A 162 -4.17 9.91 -25.49
C ASN A 162 -4.56 8.73 -26.36
N LEU A 163 -5.74 8.83 -26.96
CA LEU A 163 -6.29 7.82 -27.84
C LEU A 163 -5.67 7.90 -29.24
N LEU A 164 -5.22 6.77 -29.79
CA LEU A 164 -4.57 6.62 -31.09
C LEU A 164 -5.50 6.02 -32.16
N SER A 165 -6.56 5.34 -31.75
CA SER A 165 -7.54 4.71 -32.65
C SER A 165 -8.96 4.85 -32.09
N PRO A 166 -10.03 4.79 -32.91
CA PRO A 166 -11.39 4.96 -32.40
C PRO A 166 -11.72 3.98 -31.27
N LEU A 167 -12.37 4.45 -30.21
CA LEU A 167 -12.70 3.64 -29.04
C LEU A 167 -14.19 3.62 -28.81
N GLU A 168 -14.79 2.44 -28.88
CA GLU A 168 -16.17 2.23 -28.46
C GLU A 168 -16.24 2.02 -26.94
N VAL A 169 -17.17 2.74 -26.30
CA VAL A 169 -17.39 2.71 -24.86
C VAL A 169 -18.81 2.23 -24.59
N PHE A 170 -18.98 1.33 -23.62
CA PHE A 170 -20.25 0.69 -23.32
C PHE A 170 -20.82 1.16 -21.98
N ALA A 171 -22.14 1.18 -21.85
CA ALA A 171 -22.82 1.58 -20.61
C ALA A 171 -22.69 0.53 -19.49
N ASP A 172 -22.48 -0.73 -19.84
CA ASP A 172 -22.46 -1.88 -18.94
C ASP A 172 -21.19 -2.74 -19.09
N GLN A 173 -20.83 -3.48 -18.04
CA GLN A 173 -19.66 -4.38 -18.04
C GLN A 173 -19.82 -5.58 -19.00
N GLY A 174 -21.06 -5.91 -19.38
CA GLY A 174 -21.36 -6.93 -20.40
C GLY A 174 -21.04 -6.47 -21.82
N LEU A 175 -20.71 -5.19 -22.00
CA LEU A 175 -20.39 -4.57 -23.29
C LEU A 175 -21.52 -4.74 -24.30
N THR A 176 -22.77 -4.66 -23.83
CA THR A 176 -23.95 -4.93 -24.67
C THR A 176 -24.59 -3.67 -25.23
N GLN A 177 -24.45 -2.54 -24.52
CA GLN A 177 -25.03 -1.26 -24.92
C GLN A 177 -23.94 -0.23 -25.20
N SER A 178 -23.69 0.05 -26.49
CA SER A 178 -22.79 1.12 -26.92
C SER A 178 -23.30 2.48 -26.44
N LEU A 179 -22.41 3.26 -25.81
CA LEU A 179 -22.69 4.57 -25.26
C LEU A 179 -22.17 5.67 -26.19
N VAL A 180 -20.90 5.56 -26.60
CA VAL A 180 -20.22 6.53 -27.47
C VAL A 180 -19.00 5.92 -28.14
N THR A 181 -18.65 6.43 -29.33
CA THR A 181 -17.37 6.18 -29.97
C THR A 181 -16.49 7.43 -29.88
N ILE A 182 -15.36 7.33 -29.18
CA ILE A 182 -14.36 8.38 -29.03
C ILE A 182 -13.43 8.34 -30.26
N GLN A 183 -13.10 9.50 -30.81
CA GLN A 183 -12.23 9.60 -31.98
C GLN A 183 -10.76 9.72 -31.57
N PRO A 184 -9.81 9.29 -32.42
CA PRO A 184 -8.38 9.46 -32.17
C PRO A 184 -7.98 10.90 -31.85
N GLY A 185 -6.93 11.07 -31.06
CA GLY A 185 -6.39 12.34 -30.61
C GLY A 185 -7.09 12.93 -29.38
N GLN A 186 -8.04 12.22 -28.79
CA GLN A 186 -8.75 12.64 -27.57
C GLN A 186 -8.17 11.96 -26.32
N VAL A 187 -8.27 12.63 -25.17
CA VAL A 187 -7.82 12.09 -23.88
C VAL A 187 -8.97 11.34 -23.21
N VAL A 188 -8.72 10.12 -22.75
CA VAL A 188 -9.63 9.36 -21.90
C VAL A 188 -9.03 9.21 -20.51
N HIS A 189 -9.89 9.22 -19.49
CA HIS A 189 -9.48 9.01 -18.11
C HIS A 189 -9.85 7.61 -17.65
N PHE A 190 -8.87 6.75 -17.41
CA PHE A 190 -9.06 5.44 -16.79
C PHE A 190 -9.35 5.63 -15.30
N MET A 191 -10.55 5.23 -14.89
CA MET A 191 -11.03 5.39 -13.52
C MET A 191 -10.72 4.16 -12.68
N ALA A 192 -11.09 2.98 -13.18
CA ALA A 192 -10.98 1.74 -12.41
C ALA A 192 -10.90 0.51 -13.32
N SER A 193 -10.50 -0.63 -12.74
CA SER A 193 -10.54 -1.95 -13.36
C SER A 193 -11.37 -2.92 -12.52
N SER A 194 -11.95 -3.94 -13.13
CA SER A 194 -12.48 -5.09 -12.42
C SER A 194 -11.34 -5.86 -11.72
N PRO A 195 -11.63 -6.65 -10.67
CA PRO A 195 -10.57 -7.32 -9.90
C PRO A 195 -9.80 -8.37 -10.70
N ASP A 196 -10.47 -8.98 -11.69
CA ASP A 196 -9.90 -9.93 -12.66
C ASP A 196 -9.22 -9.24 -13.85
N GLN A 197 -9.20 -7.90 -13.86
CA GLN A 197 -8.61 -7.05 -14.90
C GLN A 197 -9.19 -7.25 -16.31
N SER A 198 -10.35 -7.90 -16.42
CA SER A 198 -11.00 -8.15 -17.72
C SER A 198 -11.75 -6.92 -18.26
N ARG A 199 -12.04 -5.93 -17.40
CA ARG A 199 -12.80 -4.72 -17.74
C ARG A 199 -12.18 -3.47 -17.14
N PHE A 200 -12.35 -2.36 -17.86
CA PHE A 200 -11.87 -1.04 -17.45
C PHE A 200 -12.99 -0.02 -17.56
N MET A 201 -13.20 0.73 -16.49
CA MET A 201 -14.10 1.88 -16.47
C MET A 201 -13.32 3.13 -16.85
N ILE A 202 -13.82 3.87 -17.82
CA ILE A 202 -13.22 5.12 -18.30
C ILE A 202 -14.23 6.26 -18.30
N ARG A 203 -13.73 7.48 -18.17
CA ARG A 203 -14.47 8.71 -18.45
C ARG A 203 -14.01 9.31 -19.78
N THR A 204 -14.97 9.61 -20.64
CA THR A 204 -14.74 10.18 -21.97
C THR A 204 -14.54 11.70 -21.90
N PRO A 205 -14.00 12.35 -22.95
CA PRO A 205 -13.88 13.81 -23.01
C PRO A 205 -15.21 14.56 -22.85
N GLN A 206 -16.32 13.93 -23.24
CA GLN A 206 -17.67 14.49 -23.16
C GLN A 206 -18.30 14.29 -21.76
N GLY A 207 -17.60 13.63 -20.84
CA GLY A 207 -18.06 13.39 -19.47
C GLY A 207 -18.88 12.11 -19.28
N PHE A 208 -19.03 11.28 -20.30
CA PHE A 208 -19.65 9.96 -20.15
C PHE A 208 -18.73 9.03 -19.38
N VAL A 209 -19.31 8.12 -18.59
CA VAL A 209 -18.58 7.06 -17.89
C VAL A 209 -19.09 5.72 -18.40
N GLY A 210 -18.17 4.85 -18.79
CA GLY A 210 -18.52 3.54 -19.32
C GLY A 210 -17.35 2.57 -19.32
N TRP A 211 -17.56 1.41 -19.94
CA TRP A 211 -16.69 0.24 -19.85
C TRP A 211 -16.06 -0.10 -21.19
N ILE A 212 -14.83 -0.61 -21.12
CA ILE A 212 -14.09 -1.21 -22.22
C ILE A 212 -13.48 -2.55 -21.78
N SER A 213 -13.13 -3.39 -22.74
CA SER A 213 -12.53 -4.71 -22.48
C SER A 213 -11.01 -4.65 -22.37
N VAL A 214 -10.39 -5.63 -21.72
CA VAL A 214 -8.93 -5.81 -21.73
C VAL A 214 -8.40 -6.06 -23.14
N GLU A 215 -9.16 -6.74 -23.99
CA GLU A 215 -8.81 -6.94 -25.40
C GLU A 215 -8.68 -5.59 -26.11
N THR A 216 -9.62 -4.66 -25.86
CA THR A 216 -9.57 -3.29 -26.40
C THR A 216 -8.36 -2.51 -25.90
N VAL A 217 -7.99 -2.70 -24.64
CA VAL A 217 -6.81 -2.04 -24.04
C VAL A 217 -5.51 -2.59 -24.63
N SER A 218 -5.40 -3.92 -24.73
CA SER A 218 -4.20 -4.64 -25.19
C SER A 218 -3.96 -4.56 -26.70
N SER A 219 -5.00 -4.43 -27.53
CA SER A 219 -4.89 -4.45 -29.00
C SER A 219 -4.47 -3.13 -29.65
N THR A 220 -3.80 -2.23 -28.91
CA THR A 220 -3.40 -0.86 -29.29
C THR A 220 -4.53 0.16 -29.30
N SER A 221 -4.37 1.25 -28.54
CA SER A 221 -5.07 2.53 -28.75
C SER A 221 -4.54 3.69 -27.90
N PHE A 222 -3.49 3.53 -27.10
CA PHE A 222 -3.08 4.56 -26.15
C PHE A 222 -1.60 4.87 -26.28
N GLN A 223 -1.27 6.17 -26.32
CA GLN A 223 0.12 6.63 -26.31
C GLN A 223 0.79 6.27 -24.98
N ASP A 224 2.06 5.83 -25.03
CA ASP A 224 2.90 5.50 -23.87
C ASP A 224 2.33 4.41 -22.94
N PHE A 225 1.48 3.55 -23.50
CA PHE A 225 0.85 2.46 -22.77
C PHE A 225 1.77 1.23 -22.77
N VAL A 226 2.32 0.89 -21.60
CA VAL A 226 3.07 -0.35 -21.40
C VAL A 226 2.10 -1.40 -20.84
N TRP A 227 2.07 -2.61 -21.41
CA TRP A 227 1.23 -3.68 -20.89
C TRP A 227 2.11 -4.71 -20.18
N ALA A 228 1.72 -5.12 -18.98
CA ALA A 228 2.31 -6.27 -18.30
C ALA A 228 1.54 -7.49 -18.84
N GLY A 229 2.15 -8.18 -19.80
CA GLY A 229 1.61 -9.41 -20.37
C GLY A 229 1.78 -10.59 -19.43
#